data_AF-A0A955WZ60-F1
#
_entry.id   AF-A0A955WZ60-F1
#
_cell.length_a   1.000
_cell.length_b   1.000
_cell.length_c   1.000
_cell.angle_alpha   90.00
_cell.angle_beta   90.00
_cell.angle_gamma   90.00
#
_symmetry.space_group_name_H-M   'P 1'
#
loop_
_entity.id
_entity.type
_entity.pdbx_description
1 polymer ?
#
loop_
_entity_poly.entity_id
_entity_poly.type
_entity_poly.pdbx_seq_one_letter_code
_entity_poly.pdbx_strand_id
1 'polypeptide(L)'
;QALAAALDLPVQTRLLDLTAPDWAGPPADLALMMNVVNELPATADAGLVALLDRLVSPDGFALALEPAAAEPSRRALALRDALVAGGWHAHLPCPHSRPCPALAAGDWCHAAWAFERPAFMAAVDRAVGTRRDLLQATWFAVSRATPQGRVDARVVAEPRREKGRTRARVCLADGSLTHLELQKRDRSPENIAFNDAELHAGLRFTGADPAGHDTLRLPPGGAVEVLP
;
A
#
# COMPACT_ATOMS: atom_id res chain seq x y z
N GLN A 1 6.39 27.00 -5.84
CA GLN A 1 6.28 28.41 -5.43
C GLN A 1 5.17 29.14 -6.18
N ALA A 2 5.09 29.10 -7.51
CA ALA A 2 3.99 29.72 -8.27
C ALA A 2 2.58 29.20 -7.92
N LEU A 3 2.39 27.87 -7.81
CA LEU A 3 1.10 27.28 -7.40
C LEU A 3 0.71 27.65 -5.96
N ALA A 4 1.66 27.65 -5.04
CA ALA A 4 1.39 28.00 -3.65
C ALA A 4 1.04 29.48 -3.46
N ALA A 5 1.71 30.37 -4.21
CA ALA A 5 1.36 31.78 -4.26
C ALA A 5 -0.06 32.00 -4.82
N ALA A 6 -0.47 31.20 -5.81
CA ALA A 6 -1.84 31.23 -6.33
C ALA A 6 -2.90 30.69 -5.35
N LEU A 7 -2.48 29.89 -4.36
CA LEU A 7 -3.34 29.30 -3.32
C LEU A 7 -3.24 30.04 -1.97
N ASP A 8 -2.48 31.14 -1.90
CA ASP A 8 -2.19 31.89 -0.67
C ASP A 8 -1.69 31.02 0.50
N LEU A 9 -0.92 29.98 0.17
CA LEU A 9 -0.35 29.07 1.17
C LEU A 9 1.05 29.53 1.58
N PRO A 10 1.33 29.71 2.90
CA PRO A 10 2.68 30.01 3.35
C PRO A 10 3.59 28.80 3.07
N VAL A 11 4.59 28.99 2.21
CA VAL A 11 5.57 27.95 1.88
C VAL A 11 6.92 28.29 2.50
N GLN A 12 7.47 27.33 3.23
CA GLN A 12 8.84 27.35 3.71
C GLN A 12 9.62 26.22 3.05
N THR A 13 10.84 26.50 2.64
CA THR A 13 11.80 25.48 2.19
C THR A 13 12.88 25.37 3.25
N ARG A 14 13.22 24.14 3.63
CA ARG A 14 14.26 23.85 4.61
C ARG A 14 15.24 22.86 4.01
N LEU A 15 16.53 23.07 4.30
CA LEU A 15 17.58 22.10 4.04
C LEU A 15 17.80 21.30 5.33
N LEU A 16 17.77 19.97 5.23
CA LEU A 16 17.95 19.06 6.35
C LEU A 16 19.04 18.05 6.02
N ASP A 17 19.86 17.71 7.02
CA ASP A 17 20.87 16.66 6.93
C ASP A 17 20.33 15.36 7.53
N LEU A 18 20.15 14.34 6.70
CA LEU A 18 19.65 13.04 7.16
C LEU A 18 20.69 12.24 7.96
N THR A 19 21.97 12.62 7.96
CA THR A 19 22.97 11.96 8.81
C THR A 19 22.87 12.39 10.28
N ALA A 20 22.26 13.55 10.53
CA ALA A 20 21.97 14.10 11.85
C ALA A 20 20.65 14.90 11.80
N PRO A 21 19.50 14.23 11.66
CA PRO A 21 18.24 14.90 11.38
C PRO A 21 17.79 15.74 12.57
N ASP A 22 17.73 17.05 12.35
CA ASP A 22 17.25 18.04 13.33
C ASP A 22 16.01 18.75 12.78
N TRP A 23 14.84 18.43 13.33
CA TRP A 23 13.60 19.14 13.05
C TRP A 23 13.25 20.05 14.24
N ALA A 24 13.50 21.34 14.06
CA ALA A 24 13.15 22.39 15.03
C ALA A 24 11.84 23.13 14.69
N GLY A 25 11.05 22.62 13.74
CA GLY A 25 9.75 23.19 13.39
C GLY A 25 8.60 22.65 14.25
N PRO A 26 7.38 23.19 14.11
CA PRO A 26 6.20 22.53 14.66
C PRO A 26 6.05 21.12 14.05
N PRO A 27 5.53 20.14 14.80
CA PRO A 27 5.25 18.82 14.23
C PRO A 27 4.19 18.93 13.12
N ALA A 28 4.30 18.08 12.11
CA ALA A 28 3.42 18.03 10.96
C ALA A 28 2.38 16.92 11.12
N ASP A 29 1.13 17.22 10.79
CA ASP A 29 0.05 16.22 10.79
C ASP A 29 0.11 15.29 9.56
N LEU A 30 0.83 15.71 8.51
CA LEU A 30 1.10 14.90 7.32
C LEU A 30 2.52 15.17 6.80
N ALA A 31 3.33 14.11 6.74
CA ALA A 31 4.55 14.07 5.96
C ALA A 31 4.31 13.30 4.66
N LEU A 32 4.40 14.00 3.52
CA LEU A 32 4.26 13.42 2.19
C LEU A 32 5.65 13.22 1.55
N MET A 33 5.98 11.96 1.25
CA MET A 33 7.17 11.57 0.51
C MET A 33 6.72 11.04 -0.85
N MET A 34 6.96 11.78 -1.92
CA MET A 34 6.61 11.37 -3.28
C MET A 34 7.84 11.41 -4.18
N ASN A 35 8.31 10.24 -4.63
CA ASN A 35 9.59 10.06 -5.32
C ASN A 35 10.77 10.63 -4.51
N VAL A 36 10.83 10.26 -3.22
CA VAL A 36 11.88 10.73 -2.30
C VAL A 36 12.79 9.58 -1.94
N VAL A 37 12.22 8.45 -1.52
CA VAL A 37 12.99 7.30 -1.05
C VAL A 37 13.87 6.80 -2.18
N ASN A 38 13.34 6.64 -3.39
CA ASN A 38 14.10 6.16 -4.55
C ASN A 38 15.29 7.08 -4.94
N GLU A 39 15.23 8.37 -4.63
CA GLU A 39 16.27 9.35 -4.98
C GLU A 39 17.34 9.51 -3.89
N LEU A 40 17.07 9.06 -2.66
CA LEU A 40 18.04 9.10 -1.57
C LEU A 40 19.05 7.95 -1.68
N PRO A 41 20.31 8.11 -1.24
CA PRO A 41 21.21 6.96 -1.08
C PRO A 41 20.72 6.07 0.07
N ALA A 42 20.98 4.75 0.00
CA ALA A 42 20.57 3.82 1.06
C ALA A 42 21.13 4.17 2.45
N THR A 43 22.27 4.88 2.51
CA THR A 43 22.85 5.40 3.76
C THR A 43 21.97 6.42 4.47
N ALA A 44 20.97 6.99 3.79
CA ALA A 44 20.04 7.96 4.35
C ALA A 44 18.80 7.34 5.02
N ASP A 45 18.56 6.03 4.86
CA ASP A 45 17.30 5.39 5.28
C ASP A 45 17.08 5.51 6.80
N ALA A 46 18.10 5.25 7.62
CA ALA A 46 18.02 5.42 9.08
C ALA A 46 17.76 6.88 9.49
N GLY A 47 18.38 7.81 8.75
CA GLY A 47 18.19 9.24 8.91
C GLY A 47 16.77 9.69 8.60
N LEU A 48 16.18 9.14 7.54
CA LEU A 48 14.81 9.42 7.14
C LEU A 48 13.82 8.92 8.19
N VAL A 49 14.01 7.71 8.74
CA VAL A 49 13.18 7.21 9.86
C VAL A 49 13.26 8.15 11.06
N ALA A 50 14.48 8.51 11.49
CA ALA A 50 14.68 9.41 12.63
C ALA A 50 14.12 10.83 12.38
N LEU A 51 14.14 11.31 11.14
CA LEU A 51 13.49 12.56 10.77
C LEU A 51 11.97 12.45 10.91
N LEU A 52 11.35 11.39 10.38
CA LEU A 52 9.91 11.18 10.44
C LEU A 52 9.41 11.07 11.89
N ASP A 53 10.15 10.40 12.77
CA ASP A 53 9.85 10.28 14.21
C ASP A 53 9.71 11.64 14.91
N ARG A 54 10.52 12.62 14.50
CA ARG A 54 10.55 13.99 15.03
C ARG A 54 9.58 14.92 14.32
N LEU A 55 9.48 14.77 13.00
CA LEU A 55 8.71 15.64 12.12
C LEU A 55 7.22 15.44 12.29
N VAL A 56 6.75 14.19 12.35
CA VAL A 56 5.31 13.90 12.34
C VAL A 56 4.74 14.02 13.74
N SER A 57 3.52 14.54 13.89
CA SER A 57 2.80 14.61 15.17
C SER A 57 2.40 13.21 15.67
N PRO A 58 2.01 13.01 16.95
CA PRO A 58 1.59 11.70 17.44
C PRO A 58 0.39 11.10 16.68
N ASP A 59 -0.57 11.94 16.29
CA ASP A 59 -1.77 11.57 15.52
C ASP A 59 -1.59 11.78 14.00
N GLY A 60 -0.42 12.26 13.59
CA GLY A 60 -0.09 12.54 12.20
C GLY A 60 0.25 11.29 11.40
N PHE A 61 0.38 11.47 10.08
CA PHE A 61 0.66 10.41 9.13
C PHE A 61 1.94 10.68 8.34
N ALA A 62 2.70 9.62 8.06
CA ALA A 62 3.70 9.62 6.99
C ALA A 62 3.14 8.81 5.81
N LEU A 63 3.06 9.46 4.65
CA LEU A 63 2.57 8.89 3.40
C LEU A 63 3.71 8.85 2.39
N ALA A 64 4.07 7.64 1.94
CA ALA A 64 5.05 7.44 0.88
C ALA A 64 4.36 7.03 -0.42
N LEU A 65 4.80 7.58 -1.55
CA LEU A 65 4.46 7.16 -2.90
C LEU A 65 5.73 7.10 -3.73
N GLU A 66 6.07 5.90 -4.20
CA GLU A 66 7.28 5.61 -4.95
C GLU A 66 6.94 4.94 -6.28
N PRO A 67 7.78 5.08 -7.32
CA PRO A 67 7.53 4.43 -8.61
C PRO A 67 7.27 2.94 -8.45
N ALA A 68 6.30 2.38 -9.18
CA ALA A 68 5.97 0.95 -9.18
C ALA A 68 6.99 0.10 -9.97
N ALA A 69 8.27 0.29 -9.68
CA ALA A 69 9.38 -0.48 -10.22
C ALA A 69 10.04 -1.30 -9.10
N ALA A 70 10.53 -2.50 -9.43
CA ALA A 70 10.98 -3.48 -8.44
C ALA A 70 11.89 -2.91 -7.34
N GLU A 71 12.95 -2.19 -7.72
CA GLU A 71 13.91 -1.67 -6.74
C GLU A 71 13.37 -0.49 -5.91
N PRO A 72 12.81 0.58 -6.50
CA PRO A 72 12.10 1.61 -5.74
C PRO A 72 11.02 1.06 -4.81
N SER A 73 10.23 0.10 -5.28
CA SER A 73 9.17 -0.54 -4.49
C SER A 73 9.73 -1.28 -3.27
N ARG A 74 10.80 -2.07 -3.46
CA ARG A 74 11.44 -2.78 -2.34
C ARG A 74 12.01 -1.82 -1.30
N ARG A 75 12.66 -0.73 -1.71
CA ARG A 75 13.12 0.32 -0.77
C ARG A 75 11.98 0.99 -0.02
N ALA A 76 10.87 1.28 -0.70
CA ALA A 76 9.69 1.83 -0.05
C ALA A 76 9.13 0.86 1.01
N LEU A 77 9.01 -0.43 0.67
CA LEU A 77 8.56 -1.46 1.61
C LEU A 77 9.53 -1.66 2.78
N ALA A 78 10.84 -1.55 2.54
CA ALA A 78 11.86 -1.61 3.59
C ALA A 78 11.76 -0.42 4.56
N LEU A 79 11.54 0.81 4.05
CA LEU A 79 11.27 1.97 4.89
C LEU A 79 10.00 1.76 5.74
N ARG A 80 8.93 1.23 5.12
CA ARG A 80 7.69 0.89 5.83
C ARG A 80 7.93 -0.11 6.95
N ASP A 81 8.70 -1.17 6.69
CA ASP A 81 9.06 -2.16 7.71
C ASP A 81 9.93 -1.56 8.82
N ALA A 82 10.86 -0.66 8.50
CA ALA A 82 11.69 0.04 9.48
C ALA A 82 10.87 0.96 10.39
N LEU A 83 9.91 1.71 9.83
CA LEU A 83 8.98 2.54 10.62
C LEU A 83 8.11 1.66 11.53
N VAL A 84 7.57 0.56 11.01
CA VAL A 84 6.78 -0.39 11.81
C VAL A 84 7.61 -1.01 12.94
N ALA A 85 8.87 -1.36 12.68
CA ALA A 85 9.78 -1.83 13.73
C ALA A 85 10.06 -0.75 14.79
N GLY A 86 10.01 0.53 14.41
CA GLY A 86 10.10 1.70 15.30
C GLY A 86 8.82 2.03 16.07
N GLY A 87 7.78 1.20 16.00
CA GLY A 87 6.52 1.40 16.72
C GLY A 87 5.45 2.16 15.95
N TRP A 88 5.64 2.40 14.65
CA TRP A 88 4.58 2.90 13.79
C TRP A 88 3.62 1.77 13.40
N HIS A 89 2.41 2.15 13.02
CA HIS A 89 1.41 1.25 12.51
C HIS A 89 1.08 1.58 11.06
N ALA A 90 1.00 0.55 10.21
CA ALA A 90 0.48 0.69 8.86
C ALA A 90 -1.04 0.82 8.90
N HIS A 91 -1.55 1.89 8.32
CA HIS A 91 -3.00 2.14 8.18
C HIS A 91 -3.50 1.73 6.81
N LEU A 92 -2.74 2.03 5.75
CA LEU A 92 -3.10 1.71 4.37
C LEU A 92 -1.85 1.47 3.51
N PRO A 93 -1.95 0.72 2.41
CA PRO A 93 -3.01 -0.25 2.13
C PRO A 93 -2.80 -1.56 2.92
N CYS A 94 -1.64 -1.76 3.55
CA CYS A 94 -1.32 -2.99 4.28
C CYS A 94 -2.36 -3.28 5.38
N PRO A 95 -2.93 -4.50 5.47
CA PRO A 95 -3.91 -4.85 6.50
C PRO A 95 -3.27 -5.20 7.85
N HIS A 96 -1.94 -5.02 7.99
CA HIS A 96 -1.18 -5.42 9.17
C HIS A 96 0.02 -4.50 9.40
N SER A 97 0.53 -4.49 10.63
CA SER A 97 1.79 -3.84 11.04
C SER A 97 2.85 -4.91 11.38
N ARG A 98 3.12 -5.80 10.42
CA ARG A 98 4.14 -6.86 10.48
C ARG A 98 5.10 -6.70 9.29
N PRO A 99 6.28 -7.36 9.25
CA PRO A 99 7.15 -7.33 8.07
C PRO A 99 6.39 -7.65 6.78
N CYS A 100 6.71 -6.95 5.70
CA CYS A 100 5.99 -7.09 4.45
C CYS A 100 6.28 -8.46 3.80
N PRO A 101 5.26 -9.31 3.56
CA PRO A 101 5.51 -10.64 2.97
C PRO A 101 5.98 -10.57 1.52
N ALA A 102 5.60 -9.53 0.76
CA ALA A 102 6.11 -9.35 -0.60
C ALA A 102 7.62 -9.09 -0.59
N LEU A 103 8.08 -8.20 0.31
CA LEU A 103 9.51 -7.91 0.48
C LEU A 103 10.29 -9.15 0.93
N ALA A 104 9.75 -9.91 1.90
CA ALA A 104 10.38 -11.14 2.39
C ALA A 104 10.54 -12.21 1.29
N ALA A 105 9.65 -12.22 0.30
CA ALA A 105 9.72 -13.10 -0.87
C ALA A 105 10.65 -12.58 -1.99
N GLY A 106 11.30 -11.42 -1.80
CA GLY A 106 12.05 -10.74 -2.86
C GLY A 106 11.18 -10.14 -3.95
N ASP A 107 9.87 -10.03 -3.72
CA ASP A 107 8.89 -9.46 -4.64
C ASP A 107 8.62 -7.98 -4.28
N TRP A 108 7.67 -7.35 -4.96
CA TRP A 108 7.18 -6.02 -4.64
C TRP A 108 5.67 -5.89 -4.80
N CYS A 109 5.07 -4.93 -4.09
CA CYS A 109 3.63 -4.66 -4.11
C CYS A 109 3.38 -3.21 -4.56
N HIS A 110 2.42 -2.99 -5.44
CA HIS A 110 2.04 -1.65 -5.91
C HIS A 110 0.54 -1.57 -6.16
N ALA A 111 0.05 -0.33 -6.27
CA ALA A 111 -1.29 -0.03 -6.71
C ALA A 111 -1.30 0.69 -8.05
N ALA A 112 -2.47 0.68 -8.71
CA ALA A 112 -2.68 1.28 -10.00
C ALA A 112 -4.02 2.03 -10.00
N TRP A 113 -4.03 3.23 -10.56
CA TRP A 113 -5.23 4.05 -10.67
C TRP A 113 -5.38 4.57 -12.10
N ALA A 114 -6.62 4.66 -12.57
CA ALA A 114 -6.92 5.44 -13.75
C ALA A 114 -6.64 6.92 -13.46
N PHE A 115 -6.11 7.65 -14.44
CA PHE A 115 -5.89 9.09 -14.33
C PHE A 115 -6.18 9.78 -15.66
N GLU A 116 -6.57 11.05 -15.59
CA GLU A 116 -6.72 11.86 -16.79
C GLU A 116 -5.32 12.21 -17.33
N ARG A 117 -4.91 11.50 -18.38
CA ARG A 117 -3.59 11.64 -18.96
C ARG A 117 -3.44 12.98 -19.70
N PRO A 118 -2.49 13.85 -19.32
CA PRO A 118 -2.23 15.08 -20.05
C PRO A 118 -1.83 14.84 -21.51
N ALA A 119 -2.28 15.72 -22.41
CA ALA A 119 -2.10 15.55 -23.86
C ALA A 119 -0.63 15.36 -24.28
N PHE A 120 0.29 16.06 -23.61
CA PHE A 120 1.73 15.94 -23.89
C PHE A 120 2.27 14.55 -23.54
N MET A 121 1.86 13.97 -22.40
CA MET A 121 2.28 12.60 -22.02
C MET A 121 1.75 11.59 -23.02
N ALA A 122 0.48 11.73 -23.44
CA ALA A 122 -0.12 10.88 -24.45
C ALA A 122 0.62 10.96 -25.80
N ALA A 123 1.13 12.14 -26.16
CA ALA A 123 1.95 12.32 -27.36
C ALA A 123 3.32 11.63 -27.24
N VAL A 124 4.00 11.76 -26.09
CA VAL A 124 5.25 11.06 -25.82
C VAL A 124 5.07 9.55 -25.87
N ASP A 125 4.08 9.02 -25.14
CA ASP A 125 3.73 7.59 -25.12
C ASP A 125 3.55 7.03 -26.54
N ARG A 126 2.78 7.73 -27.39
CA ARG A 126 2.59 7.34 -28.79
C ARG A 126 3.90 7.34 -29.58
N ALA A 127 4.75 8.34 -29.38
CA ALA A 127 6.02 8.46 -30.11
C ALA A 127 7.01 7.36 -29.71
N VAL A 128 7.02 6.93 -28.44
CA VAL A 128 7.93 5.89 -27.94
C VAL A 128 7.32 4.49 -27.89
N GLY A 129 6.05 4.35 -28.25
CA GLY A 129 5.34 3.06 -28.25
C GLY A 129 5.00 2.54 -26.85
N THR A 130 4.95 3.39 -25.82
CA THR A 130 4.54 3.01 -24.46
C THR A 130 3.05 3.22 -24.24
N ARG A 131 2.46 2.41 -23.37
CA ARG A 131 1.08 2.54 -22.93
C ARG A 131 1.06 2.73 -21.42
N ARG A 132 1.14 3.98 -20.96
CA ARG A 132 1.07 4.38 -19.55
C ARG A 132 -0.29 5.00 -19.25
N ASP A 133 -1.35 4.20 -19.41
CA ASP A 133 -2.73 4.59 -19.15
C ASP A 133 -3.16 4.47 -17.68
N LEU A 134 -2.30 3.87 -16.84
CA LEU A 134 -2.48 3.79 -15.39
C LEU A 134 -1.34 4.52 -14.66
N LEU A 135 -1.69 5.22 -13.60
CA LEU A 135 -0.73 5.73 -12.62
C LEU A 135 -0.43 4.59 -11.65
N GLN A 136 0.82 4.15 -11.58
CA GLN A 136 1.23 3.06 -10.71
C GLN A 136 2.23 3.54 -9.67
N ALA A 137 1.98 3.21 -8.40
CA ALA A 137 2.91 3.51 -7.32
C ALA A 137 2.93 2.42 -6.25
N THR A 138 4.09 2.20 -5.65
CA THR A 138 4.17 1.59 -4.33
C THR A 138 3.88 2.66 -3.31
N TRP A 139 2.95 2.41 -2.40
CA TRP A 139 2.55 3.42 -1.44
C TRP A 139 2.18 2.79 -0.10
N PHE A 140 2.32 3.58 0.95
CA PHE A 140 1.83 3.24 2.28
C PHE A 140 1.59 4.50 3.10
N ALA A 141 0.63 4.42 4.02
CA ALA A 141 0.39 5.40 5.06
C ALA A 141 0.63 4.74 6.42
N VAL A 142 1.49 5.34 7.23
CA VAL A 142 1.77 4.90 8.60
C VAL A 142 1.53 6.04 9.59
N SER A 143 1.16 5.69 10.82
CA SER A 143 0.99 6.62 11.94
C SER A 143 1.39 5.94 13.25
N ARG A 144 1.69 6.70 14.31
CA ARG A 144 1.87 6.16 15.66
C ARG A 144 0.55 5.81 16.33
N ALA A 145 -0.58 6.32 15.84
CA ALA A 145 -1.90 5.90 16.28
C ALA A 145 -2.21 4.49 15.76
N THR A 146 -2.89 3.67 16.58
CA THR A 146 -3.36 2.34 16.17
C THR A 146 -4.46 2.47 15.10
N PRO A 147 -4.42 1.68 14.01
CA PRO A 147 -5.46 1.66 13.00
C PRO A 147 -6.82 1.29 13.57
N GLN A 148 -7.86 2.00 13.14
CA GLN A 148 -9.24 1.68 13.47
C GLN A 148 -9.87 0.83 12.38
N GLY A 149 -10.73 -0.12 12.78
CA GLY A 149 -11.40 -1.02 11.87
C GLY A 149 -10.59 -2.29 11.56
N ARG A 150 -11.30 -3.32 11.10
CA ARG A 150 -10.74 -4.63 10.79
C ARG A 150 -10.62 -4.79 9.28
N VAL A 151 -9.48 -5.26 8.79
CA VAL A 151 -9.30 -5.73 7.41
C VAL A 151 -8.57 -7.06 7.53
N ASP A 152 -9.24 -8.17 7.23
CA ASP A 152 -8.66 -9.50 7.38
C ASP A 152 -7.71 -9.84 6.24
N ALA A 153 -7.97 -9.28 5.06
CA ALA A 153 -7.13 -9.45 3.88
C ALA A 153 -7.25 -8.27 2.93
N ARG A 154 -6.22 -8.08 2.10
CA ARG A 154 -6.29 -7.22 0.92
C ARG A 154 -5.98 -8.02 -0.34
N VAL A 155 -6.77 -7.82 -1.39
CA VAL A 155 -6.50 -8.39 -2.71
C VAL A 155 -5.28 -7.70 -3.32
N VAL A 156 -4.26 -8.47 -3.70
CA VAL A 156 -2.97 -7.94 -4.21
C VAL A 156 -2.66 -8.34 -5.66
N ALA A 157 -3.50 -9.16 -6.27
CA ALA A 157 -3.46 -9.45 -7.71
C ALA A 157 -4.88 -9.63 -8.26
N GLU A 158 -5.04 -9.40 -9.56
CA GLU A 158 -6.33 -9.52 -10.26
C GLU A 158 -7.03 -10.85 -9.94
N PRO A 159 -8.24 -10.82 -9.35
CA PRO A 159 -9.00 -12.03 -9.07
C PRO A 159 -9.30 -12.82 -10.34
N ARG A 160 -9.02 -14.12 -10.31
CA ARG A 160 -9.29 -15.05 -11.40
C ARG A 160 -10.68 -15.66 -11.23
N ARG A 161 -11.56 -15.36 -12.20
CA ARG A 161 -12.92 -15.92 -12.28
C ARG A 161 -12.91 -17.07 -13.27
N GLU A 162 -12.97 -18.29 -12.75
CA GLU A 162 -12.87 -19.53 -13.53
C GLU A 162 -14.20 -20.30 -13.51
N LYS A 163 -14.35 -21.28 -14.41
CA LYS A 163 -15.52 -22.17 -14.39
C LYS A 163 -15.53 -22.98 -13.09
N GLY A 164 -16.39 -22.57 -12.17
CA GLY A 164 -16.62 -23.29 -10.91
C GLY A 164 -15.94 -22.68 -9.68
N ARG A 165 -15.16 -21.60 -9.81
CA ARG A 165 -14.59 -20.87 -8.64
C ARG A 165 -14.16 -19.45 -8.98
N THR A 166 -14.03 -18.63 -7.94
CA THR A 166 -13.31 -17.35 -7.94
C THR A 166 -12.11 -17.50 -7.02
N ARG A 167 -10.93 -17.04 -7.45
CA ARG A 167 -9.67 -17.13 -6.68
C ARG A 167 -8.92 -15.80 -6.73
N ALA A 168 -8.49 -15.28 -5.59
CA ALA A 168 -7.72 -14.04 -5.50
C ALA A 168 -6.43 -14.27 -4.71
N ARG A 169 -5.32 -13.64 -5.13
CA ARG A 169 -4.11 -13.54 -4.30
C ARG A 169 -4.34 -12.46 -3.25
N VAL A 170 -4.12 -12.78 -1.99
CA VAL A 170 -4.40 -11.87 -0.87
C VAL A 170 -3.22 -11.76 0.09
N CYS A 171 -3.03 -10.58 0.67
CA CYS A 171 -2.20 -10.33 1.83
C CYS A 171 -3.09 -10.35 3.08
N LEU A 172 -2.84 -11.25 4.02
CA LEU A 172 -3.64 -11.41 5.23
C LEU A 172 -3.16 -10.50 6.37
N ALA A 173 -4.07 -10.22 7.31
CA ALA A 173 -3.77 -9.46 8.53
C ALA A 173 -2.71 -10.12 9.44
N ASP A 174 -2.47 -11.43 9.26
CA ASP A 174 -1.41 -12.17 9.96
C ASP A 174 -0.01 -11.99 9.35
N GLY A 175 0.08 -11.28 8.21
CA GLY A 175 1.32 -11.02 7.49
C GLY A 175 1.72 -12.10 6.48
N SER A 176 0.82 -13.02 6.12
CA SER A 176 1.06 -14.01 5.06
C SER A 176 0.48 -13.60 3.70
N LEU A 177 1.06 -14.11 2.61
CA LEU A 177 0.48 -14.05 1.27
C LEU A 177 -0.07 -15.42 0.92
N THR A 178 -1.35 -15.48 0.56
CA THR A 178 -2.03 -16.73 0.18
C THR A 178 -3.02 -16.50 -0.95
N HIS A 179 -3.69 -17.56 -1.39
CA HIS A 179 -4.87 -17.44 -2.23
C HIS A 179 -6.13 -17.64 -1.39
N LEU A 180 -7.12 -16.77 -1.57
CA LEU A 180 -8.47 -17.00 -1.08
C LEU A 180 -9.34 -17.46 -2.25
N GLU A 181 -10.14 -18.51 -2.08
CA GLU A 181 -11.06 -18.99 -3.12
C GLU A 181 -12.48 -19.25 -2.61
N LEU A 182 -13.45 -19.03 -3.50
CA LEU A 182 -14.84 -19.42 -3.31
C LEU A 182 -15.25 -20.36 -4.45
N GLN A 183 -15.58 -21.61 -4.14
CA GLN A 183 -16.08 -22.55 -5.15
C GLN A 183 -17.58 -22.35 -5.37
N LYS A 184 -18.06 -22.62 -6.58
CA LYS A 184 -19.47 -22.46 -6.95
C LYS A 184 -20.42 -23.25 -6.05
N ARG A 185 -19.99 -24.43 -5.59
CA ARG A 185 -20.77 -25.31 -4.70
C ARG A 185 -20.85 -24.81 -3.24
N ASP A 186 -19.98 -23.90 -2.84
CA ASP A 186 -19.92 -23.36 -1.47
C ASP A 186 -20.51 -21.96 -1.36
N ARG A 187 -21.11 -21.47 -2.44
CA ARG A 187 -21.71 -20.14 -2.44
C ARG A 187 -22.89 -20.11 -1.49
N SER A 188 -22.89 -19.08 -0.65
CA SER A 188 -24.00 -18.69 0.20
C SER A 188 -24.29 -17.21 0.00
N PRO A 189 -25.48 -16.71 0.40
CA PRO A 189 -25.76 -15.28 0.42
C PRO A 189 -24.69 -14.47 1.18
N GLU A 190 -24.06 -15.05 2.19
CA GLU A 190 -23.10 -14.39 3.08
C GLU A 190 -21.70 -14.28 2.49
N ASN A 191 -21.30 -15.14 1.54
CA ASN A 191 -19.95 -15.15 0.95
C ASN A 191 -19.91 -14.77 -0.54
N ILE A 192 -21.07 -14.71 -1.21
CA ILE A 192 -21.14 -14.52 -2.67
C ILE A 192 -20.48 -13.23 -3.15
N ALA A 193 -20.44 -12.19 -2.29
CA ALA A 193 -19.81 -10.91 -2.56
C ALA A 193 -18.32 -11.02 -2.91
N PHE A 194 -17.64 -12.11 -2.49
CA PHE A 194 -16.24 -12.34 -2.88
C PHE A 194 -16.04 -12.44 -4.40
N ASN A 195 -17.06 -12.85 -5.17
CA ASN A 195 -16.96 -12.90 -6.64
C ASN A 195 -16.77 -11.51 -7.27
N ASP A 196 -17.19 -10.46 -6.55
CA ASP A 196 -17.16 -9.08 -6.99
C ASP A 196 -15.95 -8.32 -6.41
N ALA A 197 -15.12 -9.00 -5.60
CA ALA A 197 -13.87 -8.41 -5.15
C ALA A 197 -12.99 -8.05 -6.35
N GLU A 198 -12.40 -6.85 -6.29
CA GLU A 198 -11.49 -6.33 -7.30
C GLU A 198 -10.07 -6.25 -6.75
N LEU A 199 -9.11 -6.00 -7.64
CA LEU A 199 -7.75 -5.70 -7.23
C LEU A 199 -7.74 -4.55 -6.20
N HIS A 200 -6.92 -4.68 -5.17
CA HIS A 200 -6.80 -3.78 -4.03
C HIS A 200 -7.98 -3.73 -3.06
N ALA A 201 -9.09 -4.44 -3.30
CA ALA A 201 -10.19 -4.47 -2.33
C ALA A 201 -9.74 -5.00 -0.96
N GLY A 202 -10.21 -4.36 0.11
CA GLY A 202 -10.12 -4.91 1.46
C GLY A 202 -11.19 -5.99 1.66
N LEU A 203 -10.91 -6.98 2.48
CA LEU A 203 -11.85 -8.06 2.80
C LEU A 203 -11.97 -8.19 4.32
N ARG A 204 -13.20 -8.30 4.81
CA ARG A 204 -13.46 -8.96 6.10
C ARG A 204 -14.12 -10.29 5.82
N PHE A 205 -13.70 -11.33 6.52
CA PHE A 205 -14.31 -12.64 6.32
C PHE A 205 -14.30 -13.48 7.60
N THR A 206 -15.20 -14.44 7.63
CA THR A 206 -15.28 -15.48 8.66
C THR A 206 -15.28 -16.84 7.99
N GLY A 207 -14.58 -17.80 8.59
CA GLY A 207 -14.44 -19.14 8.03
C GLY A 207 -13.50 -19.16 6.82
N ALA A 208 -12.37 -19.83 6.98
CA ALA A 208 -11.42 -20.08 5.89
C ALA A 208 -10.70 -21.39 6.17
N ASP A 209 -11.03 -22.41 5.39
CA ASP A 209 -10.47 -23.74 5.56
C ASP A 209 -9.22 -23.89 4.70
N PRO A 210 -8.13 -24.48 5.22
CA PRO A 210 -6.98 -24.83 4.39
C PRO A 210 -7.39 -25.72 3.22
N ALA A 211 -6.99 -25.34 2.01
CA ALA A 211 -7.36 -26.05 0.78
C ALA A 211 -6.14 -26.24 -0.13
N GLY A 212 -5.31 -27.24 0.17
CA GLY A 212 -4.06 -27.48 -0.54
C GLY A 212 -2.92 -26.58 -0.07
N HIS A 213 -1.90 -26.41 -0.90
CA HIS A 213 -0.75 -25.57 -0.59
C HIS A 213 -1.07 -24.09 -0.86
N ASP A 214 -0.83 -23.23 0.13
CA ASP A 214 -0.91 -21.77 -0.02
C ASP A 214 -2.27 -21.27 -0.55
N THR A 215 -3.35 -21.88 -0.04
CA THR A 215 -4.73 -21.54 -0.40
C THR A 215 -5.68 -21.77 0.76
N LEU A 216 -6.57 -20.80 0.97
CA LEU A 216 -7.71 -20.83 1.88
C LEU A 216 -9.01 -20.85 1.07
N ARG A 217 -9.93 -21.73 1.44
CA ARG A 217 -11.26 -21.84 0.83
C ARG A 217 -12.30 -21.26 1.76
N LEU A 218 -13.14 -20.38 1.23
CA LEU A 218 -14.34 -19.88 1.88
C LEU A 218 -15.39 -21.01 1.94
N PRO A 219 -15.76 -21.50 3.13
CA PRO A 219 -16.74 -22.57 3.26
C PRO A 219 -18.17 -22.05 3.08
N PRO A 220 -19.16 -22.95 2.90
CA PRO A 220 -20.57 -22.55 2.80
C PRO A 220 -21.10 -21.76 4.00
N GLY A 221 -20.54 -22.01 5.20
CA GLY A 221 -20.89 -21.29 6.43
C GLY A 221 -20.05 -20.03 6.69
N GLY A 222 -19.13 -19.68 5.78
CA GLY A 222 -18.32 -18.48 5.89
C GLY A 222 -19.06 -17.24 5.38
N ALA A 223 -18.60 -16.06 5.78
CA ALA A 223 -19.10 -14.77 5.31
C ALA A 223 -17.96 -13.92 4.74
N VAL A 224 -18.27 -13.05 3.78
CA VAL A 224 -17.33 -12.10 3.18
C VAL A 224 -17.99 -10.74 3.01
N GLU A 225 -17.34 -9.71 3.53
CA GLU A 225 -17.61 -8.31 3.24
C GLU A 225 -16.46 -7.76 2.40
N VAL A 226 -16.78 -7.21 1.23
CA VAL A 226 -15.81 -6.50 0.38
C VAL A 226 -15.81 -5.03 0.80
N LEU A 227 -14.64 -4.54 1.20
CA LEU A 227 -14.40 -3.17 1.60
C LEU A 227 -13.84 -2.37 0.42
N PRO A 228 -14.11 -1.05 0.36
CA PRO A 228 -13.48 -0.16 -0.61
C PRO A 228 -11.95 -0.07 -0.45
#